data_AF-A0A2D7K5D6-F1
#
_entry.id   AF-A0A2D7K5D6-F1
#
_cell.length_a   1.000
_cell.length_b   1.000
_cell.length_c   1.000
_cell.angle_alpha   90.00
_cell.angle_beta   90.00
_cell.angle_gamma   90.00
#
_symmetry.space_group_name_H-M   'P 1'
#
loop_
_entity.id
_entity.type
_entity.pdbx_description
1 polymer ?
#
loop_
_entity_poly.entity_id
_entity_poly.type
_entity_poly.pdbx_seq_one_letter_code
_entity_poly.pdbx_strand_id
1 'polypeptide(L)'
;MKLLFKTVIFLFVNNTYAQSAIFTERYYCSGKRIDKCKEDAIKSLKTKALRESGVSEDIKSYKSISRSQSNNEFESYVNSNILTSIGGYVQNIEFLEEVKNYDPIKEQMYFELKIRAKIKKYKSVKDPQFVARVEGLLETYKSNDEGDFDKNIKLKITPQSNCYIKVFYINDSEAQICYPIETEENVKTYEVFDNKMHEAGKSFNVNYISPETKKESEFGNLLIVITKKDYPYIYSTPDENGLYVNTFADKIFDWYLSIEPENKNIIYKSFSINR
;
A
#
# COMPACT_ATOMS: atom_id res chain seq x y z
N MET A 1 46.53 30.28 -37.54
CA MET A 1 45.09 30.39 -37.23
C MET A 1 44.69 29.14 -36.43
N LYS A 2 44.58 29.26 -35.10
CA LYS A 2 44.33 28.13 -34.17
C LYS A 2 42.83 27.81 -34.13
N LEU A 3 42.45 26.58 -34.46
CA LEU A 3 41.10 26.06 -34.25
C LEU A 3 41.00 25.59 -32.78
N LEU A 4 40.19 26.29 -31.98
CA LEU A 4 39.86 25.91 -30.60
C LEU A 4 38.61 25.04 -30.62
N PHE A 5 38.79 23.72 -30.44
CA PHE A 5 37.70 22.81 -30.11
C PHE A 5 37.23 23.08 -28.68
N LYS A 6 36.05 23.69 -28.53
CA LYS A 6 35.35 23.78 -27.23
C LYS A 6 34.64 22.46 -26.97
N THR A 7 35.23 21.62 -26.14
CA THR A 7 34.56 20.46 -25.54
C THR A 7 33.49 20.97 -24.57
N VAL A 8 32.21 20.76 -24.89
CA VAL A 8 31.10 20.99 -23.97
C VAL A 8 31.02 19.78 -23.04
N ILE A 9 31.51 19.94 -21.81
CA ILE A 9 31.33 18.97 -20.75
C ILE A 9 29.90 19.14 -20.23
N PHE A 10 29.02 18.18 -20.54
CA PHE A 10 27.73 18.04 -19.86
C PHE A 10 27.99 17.48 -18.46
N LEU A 11 28.12 18.38 -17.48
CA LEU A 11 28.03 18.04 -16.06
C LEU A 11 26.56 17.65 -15.78
N PHE A 12 26.27 16.36 -15.76
CA PHE A 12 25.06 15.84 -15.13
C PHE A 12 25.16 16.04 -13.63
N VAL A 13 24.71 17.20 -13.16
CA VAL A 13 24.43 17.40 -11.74
C VAL A 13 23.18 16.58 -11.44
N ASN A 14 23.38 15.42 -10.82
CA ASN A 14 22.31 14.62 -10.22
C ASN A 14 21.69 15.43 -9.08
N ASN A 15 20.78 16.33 -9.40
CA ASN A 15 20.00 17.06 -8.41
C ASN A 15 19.01 16.09 -7.75
N THR A 16 19.35 15.72 -6.52
CA THR A 16 18.62 14.83 -5.63
C THR A 16 17.43 15.53 -4.97
N TYR A 17 16.38 15.83 -5.74
CA TYR A 17 15.10 16.26 -5.20
C TYR A 17 13.98 15.44 -5.82
N ALA A 18 12.94 15.15 -5.02
CA ALA A 18 11.70 14.58 -5.52
C ALA A 18 11.25 15.41 -6.74
N GLN A 19 11.21 14.78 -7.92
CA GLN A 19 11.01 15.50 -9.16
C GLN A 19 9.52 15.78 -9.28
N SER A 20 9.13 17.05 -9.21
CA SER A 20 7.80 17.48 -9.61
C SER A 20 7.82 17.74 -11.11
N ALA A 21 6.96 17.06 -11.85
CA ALA A 21 6.87 17.20 -13.29
C ALA A 21 5.40 17.15 -13.75
N ILE A 22 5.13 17.77 -14.89
CA ILE A 22 3.80 17.78 -15.51
C ILE A 22 3.73 16.63 -16.52
N PHE A 23 2.68 15.84 -16.42
CA PHE A 23 2.42 14.69 -17.29
C PHE A 23 1.05 14.85 -17.93
N THR A 24 0.99 14.58 -19.23
CA THR A 24 -0.25 14.60 -20.01
C THR A 24 -0.45 13.28 -20.71
N GLU A 25 -1.66 12.74 -20.70
CA GLU A 25 -2.02 11.53 -21.43
C GLU A 25 -3.45 11.60 -21.96
N ARG A 26 -3.62 11.10 -23.18
CA ARG A 26 -4.92 10.77 -23.74
C ARG A 26 -5.17 9.27 -23.61
N TYR A 27 -6.25 8.90 -22.93
CA TYR A 27 -6.63 7.52 -22.66
C TYR A 27 -8.01 7.20 -23.25
N TYR A 28 -8.10 6.14 -24.06
CA TYR A 28 -9.32 5.74 -24.76
C TYR A 28 -10.11 4.69 -23.99
N CYS A 29 -11.42 4.90 -23.85
CA CYS A 29 -12.28 4.11 -22.96
C CYS A 29 -12.61 2.70 -23.46
N SER A 30 -12.38 2.36 -24.73
CA SER A 30 -12.55 1.00 -25.29
C SER A 30 -13.84 0.29 -24.84
N GLY A 31 -14.97 1.00 -24.82
CA GLY A 31 -16.29 0.45 -24.43
C GLY A 31 -16.53 0.27 -22.92
N LYS A 32 -15.59 0.68 -22.04
CA LYS A 32 -15.77 0.63 -20.58
C LYS A 32 -16.75 1.71 -20.08
N ARG A 33 -17.36 1.45 -18.92
CA ARG A 33 -18.08 2.49 -18.17
C ARG A 33 -17.17 3.69 -17.90
N ILE A 34 -17.75 4.89 -17.89
CA ILE A 34 -17.02 6.16 -17.83
C ILE A 34 -16.19 6.30 -16.54
N ASP A 35 -16.75 5.87 -15.42
CA ASP A 35 -16.09 5.83 -14.11
C ASP A 35 -14.84 4.94 -14.13
N LYS A 36 -14.98 3.71 -14.61
CA LYS A 36 -13.86 2.76 -14.76
C LYS A 36 -12.83 3.26 -15.78
N CYS A 37 -13.27 3.92 -16.84
CA CYS A 37 -12.37 4.52 -17.80
C CYS A 37 -11.51 5.63 -17.18
N LYS A 38 -12.11 6.50 -16.36
CA LYS A 38 -11.39 7.57 -15.66
C LYS A 38 -10.37 7.00 -14.67
N GLU A 39 -10.77 5.99 -13.88
CA GLU A 39 -9.85 5.29 -12.98
C GLU A 39 -8.65 4.74 -13.73
N ASP A 40 -8.87 4.04 -14.84
CA ASP A 40 -7.79 3.45 -15.63
C ASP A 40 -6.90 4.51 -16.30
N ALA A 41 -7.47 5.63 -16.75
CA ALA A 41 -6.73 6.76 -17.30
C ALA A 41 -5.76 7.35 -16.26
N ILE A 42 -6.23 7.53 -15.02
CA ILE A 42 -5.38 8.00 -13.91
C ILE A 42 -4.25 7.00 -13.64
N LYS A 43 -4.54 5.69 -13.59
CA LYS A 43 -3.52 4.65 -13.37
C LYS A 43 -2.46 4.63 -14.47
N SER A 44 -2.89 4.78 -15.73
CA SER A 44 -1.99 4.88 -16.88
C SER A 44 -1.05 6.07 -16.73
N LEU A 45 -1.62 7.23 -16.35
CA LEU A 45 -0.87 8.46 -16.20
C LEU A 45 0.14 8.41 -15.04
N LYS A 46 -0.23 7.80 -13.91
CA LYS A 46 0.70 7.53 -12.80
C LYS A 46 1.85 6.61 -13.23
N THR A 47 1.54 5.57 -14.00
CA THR A 47 2.54 4.63 -14.55
C THR A 47 3.49 5.35 -15.51
N LYS A 48 2.94 6.21 -16.37
CA LYS A 48 3.72 7.06 -17.29
C LYS A 48 4.66 7.99 -16.52
N ALA A 49 4.16 8.65 -15.48
CA ALA A 49 4.94 9.55 -14.64
C ALA A 49 6.15 8.86 -13.99
N LEU A 50 5.95 7.66 -13.43
CA LEU A 50 7.04 6.85 -12.87
C LEU A 50 8.10 6.48 -13.92
N ARG A 51 7.65 5.99 -15.07
CA ARG A 51 8.53 5.57 -16.19
C ARG A 51 9.35 6.73 -16.74
N GLU A 52 8.71 7.87 -17.02
CA GLU A 52 9.39 9.06 -17.57
C GLU A 52 10.31 9.71 -16.54
N SER A 53 10.01 9.52 -15.25
CA SER A 53 10.92 9.92 -14.19
C SER A 53 12.11 8.96 -14.05
N GLY A 54 12.22 7.88 -14.81
CA GLY A 54 13.35 6.93 -14.70
C GLY A 54 13.24 5.99 -13.49
N VAL A 55 12.04 5.75 -12.98
CA VAL A 55 11.73 4.58 -12.14
C VAL A 55 11.49 3.41 -13.10
N SER A 56 12.57 2.86 -13.64
CA SER A 56 12.53 1.75 -14.56
C SER A 56 12.75 0.44 -13.80
N GLU A 57 11.71 -0.07 -13.14
CA GLU A 57 11.50 -1.52 -12.93
C GLU A 57 10.12 -1.81 -12.32
N ASP A 58 9.52 -2.88 -12.85
CA ASP A 58 8.23 -3.50 -12.52
C ASP A 58 6.95 -2.64 -12.60
N ILE A 59 6.66 -2.11 -13.80
CA ILE A 59 5.33 -1.59 -14.18
C ILE A 59 4.21 -2.59 -13.88
N LYS A 60 4.50 -3.90 -13.92
CA LYS A 60 3.56 -4.96 -13.54
C LYS A 60 3.15 -4.82 -12.07
N SER A 61 4.10 -4.62 -11.18
CA SER A 61 3.88 -4.41 -9.75
C SER A 61 3.03 -3.17 -9.46
N TYR A 62 3.30 -2.05 -10.15
CA TYR A 62 2.51 -0.83 -9.99
C TYR A 62 1.08 -0.96 -10.52
N LYS A 63 0.89 -1.60 -11.68
CA LYS A 63 -0.44 -1.89 -12.25
C LYS A 63 -1.25 -2.82 -11.35
N SER A 64 -0.59 -3.75 -10.66
CA SER A 64 -1.17 -4.65 -9.67
C SER A 64 -1.66 -3.91 -8.42
N ILE A 65 -0.84 -3.03 -7.83
CA ILE A 65 -1.21 -2.20 -6.66
C ILE A 65 -2.30 -1.18 -7.02
N SER A 66 -2.24 -0.60 -8.22
CA SER A 66 -3.23 0.38 -8.67
C SER A 66 -4.59 -0.25 -8.99
N ARG A 67 -4.65 -1.56 -9.28
CA ARG A 67 -5.92 -2.29 -9.50
C ARG A 67 -6.62 -2.63 -8.18
N SER A 68 -5.88 -3.00 -7.13
CA SER A 68 -6.47 -3.25 -5.81
C SER A 68 -7.09 -2.00 -5.19
N GLN A 69 -6.58 -0.80 -5.50
CA GLN A 69 -7.14 0.48 -5.02
C GLN A 69 -8.51 0.86 -5.63
N SER A 70 -8.92 0.30 -6.77
CA SER A 70 -10.10 0.79 -7.52
C SER A 70 -11.34 -0.10 -7.50
N ASN A 71 -11.21 -1.35 -7.05
CA ASN A 71 -12.29 -2.34 -7.17
C ASN A 71 -12.78 -2.91 -5.84
N ASN A 72 -12.20 -2.56 -4.69
CA ASN A 72 -12.30 -3.36 -3.45
C ASN A 72 -11.92 -4.85 -3.64
N GLU A 73 -11.50 -5.27 -4.83
CA GLU A 73 -10.95 -6.60 -5.14
C GLU A 73 -9.51 -6.65 -4.62
N PHE A 74 -9.40 -6.78 -3.30
CA PHE A 74 -8.14 -6.91 -2.59
C PHE A 74 -7.39 -8.20 -2.99
N GLU A 75 -8.16 -9.21 -3.40
CA GLU A 75 -7.73 -10.59 -3.59
C GLU A 75 -6.63 -10.83 -4.62
N SER A 76 -6.53 -10.02 -5.68
CA SER A 76 -5.89 -10.55 -6.88
C SER A 76 -4.42 -10.13 -7.11
N TYR A 77 -3.84 -9.20 -6.33
CA TYR A 77 -2.57 -8.59 -6.79
C TYR A 77 -1.56 -8.11 -5.74
N VAL A 78 -1.75 -8.33 -4.45
CA VAL A 78 -0.71 -8.06 -3.44
C VAL A 78 0.14 -9.31 -3.23
N ASN A 79 0.88 -9.73 -4.25
CA ASN A 79 2.03 -10.60 -3.97
C ASN A 79 3.05 -9.75 -3.19
N SER A 80 3.57 -10.25 -2.07
CA SER A 80 4.66 -9.59 -1.34
C SER A 80 5.87 -9.29 -2.24
N ASN A 81 6.06 -10.07 -3.31
CA ASN A 81 7.06 -9.85 -4.35
C ASN A 81 6.78 -8.60 -5.23
N ILE A 82 5.51 -8.20 -5.39
CA ILE A 82 5.09 -7.04 -6.18
C ILE A 82 5.39 -5.72 -5.44
N LEU A 83 5.10 -5.65 -4.15
CA LEU A 83 5.37 -4.46 -3.34
C LEU A 83 6.87 -4.19 -3.12
N THR A 84 7.72 -5.18 -3.40
CA THR A 84 9.15 -5.16 -3.08
C THR A 84 10.05 -4.87 -4.28
N SER A 85 9.51 -4.89 -5.51
CA SER A 85 10.26 -4.63 -6.75
C SER A 85 10.10 -3.23 -7.33
N ILE A 86 9.41 -2.31 -6.65
CA ILE A 86 9.14 -0.97 -7.17
C ILE A 86 10.33 -0.06 -6.84
N GLY A 87 10.89 0.66 -7.84
CA GLY A 87 12.00 1.61 -7.65
C GLY A 87 11.60 3.03 -7.19
N GLY A 88 10.32 3.29 -6.95
CA GLY A 88 9.81 4.60 -6.55
C GLY A 88 8.29 4.67 -6.50
N TYR A 89 7.73 5.79 -6.03
CA TYR A 89 6.28 5.98 -5.95
C TYR A 89 5.85 7.41 -6.28
N VAL A 90 4.59 7.56 -6.66
CA VAL A 90 3.94 8.86 -6.89
C VAL A 90 3.46 9.41 -5.55
N GLN A 91 4.13 10.44 -5.02
CA GLN A 91 3.84 10.98 -3.69
C GLN A 91 2.63 11.91 -3.66
N ASN A 92 2.45 12.70 -4.71
CA ASN A 92 1.34 13.64 -4.81
C ASN A 92 0.98 13.84 -6.27
N ILE A 93 -0.31 14.07 -6.53
CA ILE A 93 -0.87 14.38 -7.83
C ILE A 93 -1.77 15.59 -7.67
N GLU A 94 -1.52 16.61 -8.48
CA GLU A 94 -2.38 17.77 -8.66
C GLU A 94 -2.98 17.68 -10.07
N PHE A 95 -4.32 17.67 -10.18
CA PHE A 95 -5.00 17.70 -11.47
C PHE A 95 -5.01 19.14 -11.99
N LEU A 96 -4.38 19.34 -13.14
CA LEU A 96 -4.32 20.64 -13.82
C LEU A 96 -5.42 20.77 -14.88
N GLU A 97 -5.76 19.66 -15.54
CA GLU A 97 -6.75 19.63 -16.62
C GLU A 97 -7.36 18.24 -16.76
N GLU A 98 -8.66 18.19 -17.02
CA GLU A 98 -9.41 16.98 -17.34
C GLU A 98 -10.41 17.31 -18.45
N VAL A 99 -10.21 16.72 -19.63
CA VAL A 99 -11.12 16.86 -20.78
C VAL A 99 -11.67 15.50 -21.14
N LYS A 100 -13.00 15.39 -21.15
CA LYS A 100 -13.73 14.22 -21.66
C LYS A 100 -14.26 14.56 -23.05
N ASN A 101 -13.94 13.74 -24.05
CA ASN A 101 -14.40 13.99 -25.42
C ASN A 101 -14.55 12.68 -26.22
N TYR A 102 -15.06 12.77 -27.44
CA TYR A 102 -15.25 11.67 -28.37
C TYR A 102 -14.34 11.84 -29.58
N ASP A 103 -13.67 10.77 -29.98
CA ASP A 103 -12.88 10.69 -31.20
C ASP A 103 -13.75 10.10 -32.32
N PRO A 104 -14.22 10.90 -33.29
CA PRO A 104 -15.12 10.42 -34.34
C PRO A 104 -14.44 9.47 -35.34
N ILE A 105 -13.10 9.48 -35.43
CA ILE A 105 -12.36 8.59 -36.35
C ILE A 105 -12.22 7.20 -35.73
N LYS A 106 -11.98 7.13 -34.42
CA LYS A 106 -11.85 5.87 -33.68
C LYS A 106 -13.17 5.36 -33.10
N GLU A 107 -14.23 6.15 -33.23
CA GLU A 107 -15.55 5.91 -32.64
C GLU A 107 -15.48 5.62 -31.13
N GLN A 108 -14.63 6.35 -30.41
CA GLN A 108 -14.33 6.07 -29.01
C GLN A 108 -14.28 7.33 -28.16
N MET A 109 -14.86 7.24 -26.96
CA MET A 109 -14.67 8.22 -25.90
C MET A 109 -13.23 8.16 -25.38
N TYR A 110 -12.68 9.32 -25.02
CA TYR A 110 -11.38 9.44 -24.37
C TYR A 110 -11.39 10.47 -23.24
N PHE A 111 -10.43 10.31 -22.34
CA PHE A 111 -10.03 11.31 -21.36
C PHE A 111 -8.66 11.86 -21.74
N GLU A 112 -8.52 13.18 -21.75
CA GLU A 112 -7.25 13.86 -21.77
C GLU A 112 -7.00 14.44 -20.38
N LEU A 113 -5.98 13.90 -19.71
CA LEU A 113 -5.65 14.25 -18.34
C LEU A 113 -4.29 14.94 -18.31
N LYS A 114 -4.20 16.04 -17.58
CA LYS A 114 -2.96 16.75 -17.28
C LYS A 114 -2.79 16.83 -15.77
N ILE A 115 -1.71 16.26 -15.27
CA ILE A 115 -1.38 16.28 -13.85
C ILE A 115 -0.01 16.87 -13.62
N ARG A 116 0.19 17.47 -12.45
CA ARG A 116 1.51 17.64 -11.86
C ARG A 116 1.71 16.53 -10.83
N ALA A 117 2.73 15.69 -11.03
CA ALA A 117 3.04 14.61 -10.11
C ALA A 117 4.39 14.84 -9.44
N LYS A 118 4.46 14.57 -8.13
CA LYS A 118 5.72 14.52 -7.37
C LYS A 118 6.16 13.08 -7.24
N ILE A 119 7.32 12.75 -7.81
CA ILE A 119 7.84 11.38 -7.82
C ILE A 119 8.97 11.24 -6.80
N LYS A 120 8.86 10.23 -5.93
CA LYS A 120 9.95 9.81 -5.05
C LYS A 120 10.61 8.56 -5.63
N LYS A 121 11.88 8.66 -6.00
CA LYS A 121 12.72 7.50 -6.31
C LYS A 121 13.27 6.95 -5.01
N TYR A 122 13.21 5.64 -4.83
CA TYR A 122 13.89 5.03 -3.69
C TYR A 122 15.39 5.11 -3.88
N LYS A 123 16.10 5.29 -2.77
CA LYS A 123 17.57 5.36 -2.75
C LYS A 123 18.20 4.05 -2.33
N SER A 124 17.39 3.13 -1.82
CA SER A 124 17.84 1.90 -1.22
C SER A 124 17.06 0.70 -1.73
N VAL A 125 17.67 -0.46 -1.50
CA VAL A 125 17.10 -1.76 -1.83
C VAL A 125 16.55 -2.41 -0.57
N LYS A 126 15.60 -3.33 -0.74
CA LYS A 126 15.04 -4.11 0.36
C LYS A 126 16.15 -4.86 1.10
N ASP A 127 16.07 -4.86 2.42
CA ASP A 127 16.87 -5.72 3.28
C ASP A 127 16.21 -7.11 3.36
N PRO A 128 16.78 -8.17 2.76
CA PRO A 128 16.18 -9.50 2.75
C PRO A 128 16.23 -10.20 4.12
N GLN A 129 17.11 -9.76 5.04
CA GLN A 129 17.22 -10.33 6.38
C GLN A 129 16.25 -9.69 7.37
N PHE A 130 15.70 -8.51 7.03
CA PHE A 130 14.73 -7.82 7.86
C PHE A 130 13.33 -8.47 7.72
N VAL A 131 13.11 -9.56 8.45
CA VAL A 131 11.88 -10.36 8.39
C VAL A 131 11.31 -10.66 9.79
N ALA A 132 10.05 -11.05 9.83
CA ALA A 132 9.40 -11.59 11.02
C ALA A 132 8.71 -12.92 10.68
N ARG A 133 8.69 -13.85 11.64
CA ARG A 133 7.91 -15.08 11.54
C ARG A 133 6.49 -14.80 12.02
N VAL A 134 5.49 -15.29 11.30
CA VAL A 134 4.07 -15.17 11.64
C VAL A 134 3.48 -16.58 11.65
N GLU A 135 2.88 -16.96 12.78
CA GLU A 135 2.30 -18.28 13.04
C GLU A 135 0.85 -18.13 13.53
N GLY A 136 0.04 -19.19 13.43
CA GLY A 136 -1.32 -19.25 13.99
C GLY A 136 -2.46 -18.81 13.08
N LEU A 137 -2.16 -18.33 11.86
CA LEU A 137 -3.20 -18.01 10.89
C LEU A 137 -3.82 -19.27 10.27
N LEU A 138 -5.15 -19.35 10.29
CA LEU A 138 -5.95 -20.39 9.64
C LEU A 138 -6.34 -19.99 8.22
N GLU A 139 -6.63 -20.97 7.37
CA GLU A 139 -7.12 -20.73 5.99
C GLU A 139 -8.57 -20.24 5.96
N THR A 140 -9.34 -20.61 6.99
CA THR A 140 -10.77 -20.30 7.11
C THR A 140 -11.10 -19.94 8.55
N TYR A 141 -11.87 -18.86 8.70
CA TYR A 141 -12.46 -18.41 9.94
C TYR A 141 -14.00 -18.42 9.82
N LYS A 142 -14.67 -18.62 10.95
CA LYS A 142 -16.11 -18.37 11.04
C LYS A 142 -16.33 -16.92 11.45
N SER A 143 -17.38 -16.31 10.92
CA SER A 143 -17.84 -14.99 11.31
C SER A 143 -18.07 -14.97 12.81
N ASN A 144 -17.56 -13.94 13.47
CA ASN A 144 -17.76 -13.74 14.89
C ASN A 144 -18.98 -12.84 15.10
N ASP A 145 -20.15 -13.42 15.34
CA ASP A 145 -21.29 -12.66 15.86
C ASP A 145 -21.01 -12.35 17.34
N GLU A 146 -20.40 -11.18 17.59
CA GLU A 146 -20.15 -10.50 18.88
C GLU A 146 -19.91 -11.40 20.13
N GLY A 147 -18.64 -11.55 20.54
CA GLY A 147 -18.26 -11.94 21.91
C GLY A 147 -17.53 -13.29 22.05
N ASP A 148 -17.37 -14.06 20.97
CA ASP A 148 -16.64 -15.32 20.98
C ASP A 148 -15.15 -15.09 20.65
N PHE A 149 -14.36 -14.78 21.69
CA PHE A 149 -12.92 -14.53 21.57
C PHE A 149 -12.14 -15.74 21.01
N ASP A 150 -12.70 -16.95 21.06
CA ASP A 150 -12.04 -18.12 20.47
C ASP A 150 -12.07 -18.13 18.95
N LYS A 151 -12.99 -17.38 18.34
CA LYS A 151 -13.08 -17.17 16.89
C LYS A 151 -12.20 -16.04 16.36
N ASN A 152 -11.61 -15.24 17.25
CA ASN A 152 -10.67 -14.20 16.83
C ASN A 152 -9.45 -14.82 16.15
N ILE A 153 -8.85 -14.05 15.27
CA ILE A 153 -7.58 -14.43 14.64
C ILE A 153 -6.50 -14.42 15.72
N LYS A 154 -5.89 -15.58 15.98
CA LYS A 154 -4.80 -15.78 16.94
C LYS A 154 -3.47 -15.89 16.19
N LEU A 155 -2.71 -14.78 16.14
CA LEU A 155 -1.39 -14.72 15.53
C LEU A 155 -0.30 -14.66 16.58
N LYS A 156 0.80 -15.36 16.33
CA LYS A 156 2.06 -15.19 17.03
C LYS A 156 3.08 -14.60 16.06
N ILE A 157 3.62 -13.43 16.40
CA ILE A 157 4.59 -12.72 15.56
C ILE A 157 5.94 -12.70 16.29
N THR A 158 7.00 -13.11 15.60
CA THR A 158 8.37 -13.15 16.14
C THR A 158 9.33 -12.44 15.19
N PRO A 159 9.75 -11.21 15.48
CA PRO A 159 10.68 -10.47 14.62
C PRO A 159 12.11 -11.03 14.73
N GLN A 160 12.87 -11.02 13.64
CA GLN A 160 14.28 -11.44 13.65
C GLN A 160 15.25 -10.30 14.00
N SER A 161 14.76 -9.06 14.07
CA SER A 161 15.52 -7.87 14.41
C SER A 161 14.61 -6.90 15.16
N ASN A 162 15.18 -5.98 15.95
CA ASN A 162 14.38 -4.96 16.61
C ASN A 162 13.58 -4.16 15.56
N CYS A 163 12.28 -4.02 15.78
CA CYS A 163 11.40 -3.39 14.79
C CYS A 163 10.11 -2.85 15.41
N TYR A 164 9.45 -1.99 14.67
CA TYR A 164 8.10 -1.52 14.92
C TYR A 164 7.12 -2.24 14.00
N ILE A 165 5.92 -2.52 14.49
CA ILE A 165 4.98 -3.42 13.79
C ILE A 165 3.59 -2.79 13.75
N LYS A 166 3.02 -2.74 12.55
CA LYS A 166 1.63 -2.35 12.30
C LYS A 166 0.94 -3.48 11.58
N VAL A 167 -0.16 -3.98 12.14
CA VAL A 167 -1.01 -4.97 11.48
C VAL A 167 -2.20 -4.25 10.90
N PHE A 168 -2.52 -4.50 9.64
CA PHE A 168 -3.73 -4.00 9.01
C PHE A 168 -4.61 -5.17 8.64
N TYR A 169 -5.87 -5.10 9.04
CA TYR A 169 -6.90 -6.05 8.62
C TYR A 169 -7.82 -5.37 7.61
N ILE A 170 -8.05 -6.04 6.49
CA ILE A 170 -8.79 -5.50 5.34
C ILE A 170 -9.71 -6.58 4.79
N ASN A 171 -11.00 -6.28 4.69
CA ASN A 171 -11.99 -7.10 3.99
C ASN A 171 -12.70 -6.25 2.91
N ASP A 172 -13.80 -6.76 2.38
CA ASP A 172 -14.55 -6.10 1.30
C ASP A 172 -15.17 -4.76 1.71
N SER A 173 -15.39 -4.54 3.00
CA SER A 173 -16.20 -3.44 3.54
C SER A 173 -15.38 -2.44 4.37
N GLU A 174 -14.32 -2.91 5.03
CA GLU A 174 -13.54 -2.13 5.98
C GLU A 174 -12.03 -2.39 5.87
N ALA A 175 -11.27 -1.39 6.32
CA ALA A 175 -9.85 -1.53 6.59
C ALA A 175 -9.57 -0.91 7.97
N GLN A 176 -8.84 -1.64 8.81
CA GLN A 176 -8.50 -1.21 10.16
C GLN A 176 -7.02 -1.46 10.47
N ILE A 177 -6.44 -0.61 11.31
CA ILE A 177 -5.12 -0.80 11.90
C ILE A 177 -5.25 -1.39 13.31
N CYS A 178 -4.54 -2.49 13.51
CA CYS A 178 -4.49 -3.28 14.73
C CYS A 178 -3.04 -3.23 15.25
N TYR A 179 -2.75 -2.43 16.28
CA TYR A 179 -1.39 -2.44 16.86
C TYR A 179 -1.21 -3.63 17.78
N PRO A 180 -0.12 -4.38 17.68
CA PRO A 180 0.12 -5.48 18.61
C PRO A 180 0.07 -4.99 20.05
N ILE A 181 -0.74 -5.66 20.87
CA ILE A 181 -0.84 -5.39 22.30
C ILE A 181 -0.12 -6.53 23.01
N GLU A 182 0.91 -6.21 23.79
CA GLU A 182 1.47 -7.19 24.72
C GLU A 182 0.47 -7.35 25.85
N THR A 183 -0.35 -8.38 25.74
CA THR A 183 -1.19 -8.83 26.84
C THR A 183 -0.46 -9.99 27.53
N GLU A 184 -0.30 -9.92 28.85
CA GLU A 184 -0.21 -11.14 29.64
C GLU A 184 -1.50 -11.93 29.37
N GLU A 185 -1.44 -13.27 29.33
CA GLU A 185 -2.66 -14.07 29.15
C GLU A 185 -3.73 -13.57 30.14
N ASN A 186 -4.83 -13.03 29.60
CA ASN A 186 -6.00 -12.47 30.31
C ASN A 186 -5.97 -10.99 30.76
N VAL A 187 -5.00 -10.15 30.38
CA VAL A 187 -5.04 -8.71 30.73
C VAL A 187 -5.57 -7.86 29.57
N LYS A 188 -6.77 -7.29 29.75
CA LYS A 188 -7.39 -6.31 28.84
C LYS A 188 -6.89 -4.90 29.17
N THR A 189 -5.67 -4.56 28.78
CA THR A 189 -5.23 -3.17 28.76
C THR A 189 -5.34 -2.64 27.34
N TYR A 190 -6.43 -1.92 27.07
CA TYR A 190 -6.59 -1.03 25.90
C TYR A 190 -5.75 0.26 26.04
N GLU A 191 -4.82 0.26 27.00
CA GLU A 191 -4.01 1.40 27.38
C GLU A 191 -2.91 1.60 26.34
N VAL A 192 -3.33 2.33 25.30
CA VAL A 192 -2.57 2.93 24.23
C VAL A 192 -2.15 1.95 23.13
N PHE A 193 -2.78 2.12 21.97
CA PHE A 193 -2.25 1.74 20.66
C PHE A 193 -0.96 2.54 20.35
N ASP A 194 0.04 2.42 21.22
CA ASP A 194 1.34 3.03 21.00
C ASP A 194 2.22 2.05 20.22
N ASN A 195 2.80 2.54 19.15
CA ASN A 195 3.69 1.72 18.34
C ASN A 195 5.04 1.62 19.04
N LYS A 196 5.17 0.65 19.93
CA LYS A 196 6.44 0.37 20.61
C LYS A 196 7.39 -0.43 19.74
N MET A 197 8.66 -0.34 20.08
CA MET A 197 9.68 -1.19 19.49
C MET A 197 9.57 -2.60 20.08
N HIS A 198 9.46 -3.60 19.22
CA HIS A 198 9.52 -5.02 19.58
C HIS A 198 10.96 -5.52 19.41
N GLU A 199 11.43 -6.27 20.40
CA GLU A 199 12.80 -6.80 20.41
C GLU A 199 12.93 -8.06 19.54
N ALA A 200 14.10 -8.22 18.93
CA ALA A 200 14.46 -9.41 18.17
C ALA A 200 14.26 -10.70 19.00
N GLY A 201 13.59 -11.69 18.42
CA GLY A 201 13.36 -12.99 19.03
C GLY A 201 12.25 -13.03 20.09
N LYS A 202 11.73 -11.89 20.57
CA LYS A 202 10.60 -11.85 21.50
C LYS A 202 9.28 -11.95 20.72
N SER A 203 8.53 -13.02 20.97
CA SER A 203 7.21 -13.19 20.36
C SER A 203 6.15 -12.36 21.10
N PHE A 204 5.14 -11.92 20.36
CA PHE A 204 3.93 -11.31 20.92
C PHE A 204 2.70 -11.80 20.15
N ASN A 205 1.54 -11.66 20.77
CA ASN A 205 0.28 -12.18 20.23
C ASN A 205 -0.61 -11.07 19.69
N VAL A 206 -1.37 -11.40 18.65
CA VAL A 206 -2.50 -10.60 18.15
C VAL A 206 -3.70 -11.53 18.18
N ASN A 207 -4.65 -11.29 19.07
CA ASN A 207 -5.78 -12.18 19.36
C ASN A 207 -7.13 -11.42 19.48
N TYR A 208 -7.16 -10.17 19.04
CA TYR A 208 -8.30 -9.27 19.18
C TYR A 208 -8.88 -8.84 17.82
N ILE A 209 -8.37 -9.39 16.70
CA ILE A 209 -8.95 -9.17 15.38
C ILE A 209 -10.16 -10.10 15.22
N SER A 210 -11.34 -9.50 15.12
CA SER A 210 -12.62 -10.19 14.91
C SER A 210 -12.90 -10.27 13.41
N PRO A 211 -12.91 -11.48 12.79
CA PRO A 211 -13.33 -11.61 11.40
C PRO A 211 -14.86 -11.59 11.33
N GLU A 212 -15.42 -10.53 10.78
CA GLU A 212 -16.87 -10.32 10.70
C GLU A 212 -17.32 -10.21 9.24
N THR A 213 -18.37 -10.95 8.89
CA THR A 213 -19.00 -10.82 7.57
C THR A 213 -20.52 -10.96 7.64
N LYS A 214 -21.20 -10.22 6.77
CA LYS A 214 -22.64 -10.37 6.50
C LYS A 214 -22.93 -11.24 5.28
N LYS A 215 -21.89 -11.70 4.58
CA LYS A 215 -21.98 -12.54 3.39
C LYS A 215 -21.88 -14.01 3.79
N GLU A 216 -22.32 -14.91 2.91
CA GLU A 216 -22.10 -16.35 3.09
C GLU A 216 -20.60 -16.68 3.15
N SER A 217 -19.80 -15.97 2.35
CA SER A 217 -18.35 -16.06 2.33
C SER A 217 -17.76 -14.74 1.84
N GLU A 218 -16.65 -14.33 2.45
CA GLU A 218 -15.79 -13.23 2.00
C GLU A 218 -14.32 -13.52 2.31
N PHE A 219 -13.40 -12.71 1.79
CA PHE A 219 -11.99 -12.82 2.11
C PHE A 219 -11.54 -11.73 3.08
N GLY A 220 -10.86 -12.17 4.14
CA GLY A 220 -10.12 -11.30 5.03
C GLY A 220 -8.64 -11.29 4.65
N ASN A 221 -7.99 -10.13 4.80
CA ASN A 221 -6.60 -9.96 4.44
C ASN A 221 -5.84 -9.26 5.56
N LEU A 222 -4.65 -9.77 5.84
CA LEU A 222 -3.73 -9.23 6.83
C LEU A 222 -2.47 -8.73 6.15
N LEU A 223 -2.18 -7.44 6.37
CA LEU A 223 -0.93 -6.80 5.99
C LEU A 223 -0.17 -6.49 7.27
N ILE A 224 0.89 -7.25 7.53
CA ILE A 224 1.78 -7.03 8.66
C ILE A 224 3.00 -6.29 8.15
N VAL A 225 3.12 -5.00 8.49
CA VAL A 225 4.24 -4.15 8.11
C VAL A 225 5.20 -4.03 9.27
N ILE A 226 6.45 -4.43 9.04
CA ILE A 226 7.55 -4.26 10.00
C ILE A 226 8.48 -3.16 9.52
N THR A 227 8.99 -2.34 10.45
CA THR A 227 9.85 -1.18 10.13
C THR A 227 11.01 -1.05 11.11
N LYS A 228 12.18 -0.62 10.62
CA LYS A 228 13.41 -0.50 11.45
C LYS A 228 13.36 0.66 12.46
N LYS A 229 12.53 1.66 12.18
CA LYS A 229 12.26 2.82 13.04
C LYS A 229 10.77 3.12 13.01
N ASP A 230 10.29 3.92 13.96
CA ASP A 230 8.89 4.30 13.95
C ASP A 230 8.56 5.19 12.74
N TYR A 231 7.54 4.78 12.00
CA TYR A 231 6.90 5.55 10.95
C TYR A 231 5.42 5.69 11.34
N PRO A 232 5.00 6.86 11.86
CA PRO A 232 3.62 7.08 12.28
C PRO A 232 2.62 6.83 11.15
N TYR A 233 1.49 6.21 11.50
CA TYR A 233 0.36 6.05 10.59
C TYR A 233 -0.70 7.10 10.95
N ILE A 234 -0.86 8.12 10.10
CA ILE A 234 -1.71 9.28 10.38
C ILE A 234 -3.06 9.24 9.65
N TYR A 235 -3.32 8.17 8.90
CA TYR A 235 -4.52 8.03 8.08
C TYR A 235 -5.56 7.12 8.74
N SER A 236 -5.77 7.31 10.05
CA SER A 236 -6.83 6.63 10.77
C SER A 236 -7.86 7.61 11.33
N THR A 237 -9.07 7.12 11.52
CA THR A 237 -10.18 7.82 12.16
C THR A 237 -10.64 7.06 13.39
N PRO A 238 -11.22 7.75 14.39
CA PRO A 238 -11.74 7.09 15.58
C PRO A 238 -12.86 6.09 15.22
N ASP A 239 -12.92 4.99 15.95
CA ASP A 239 -14.08 4.10 16.03
C ASP A 239 -15.13 4.67 17.00
N GLU A 240 -16.19 3.90 17.23
CA GLU A 240 -17.26 4.22 18.18
C GLU A 240 -16.77 4.45 19.62
N ASN A 241 -15.60 3.90 19.97
CA ASN A 241 -14.97 4.02 21.28
C ASN A 241 -13.91 5.15 21.32
N GLY A 242 -13.75 5.91 20.22
CA GLY A 242 -12.77 7.00 20.12
C GLY A 242 -11.35 6.56 19.78
N LEU A 243 -11.13 5.27 19.45
CA LEU A 243 -9.82 4.70 19.16
C LEU A 243 -9.51 4.84 17.66
N TYR A 244 -8.35 5.38 17.31
CA TYR A 244 -7.96 5.69 15.93
C TYR A 244 -7.55 4.43 15.13
N VAL A 245 -8.52 3.57 14.83
CA VAL A 245 -8.31 2.25 14.21
C VAL A 245 -8.86 2.13 12.79
N ASN A 246 -9.84 2.95 12.39
CA ASN A 246 -10.47 2.86 11.06
C ASN A 246 -9.61 3.51 9.98
N THR A 247 -9.51 2.93 8.79
CA THR A 247 -8.67 3.43 7.68
C THR A 247 -9.19 2.97 6.31
N PHE A 248 -8.47 3.30 5.23
CA PHE A 248 -8.71 2.85 3.87
C PHE A 248 -7.49 2.13 3.28
N ALA A 249 -7.72 1.14 2.42
CA ALA A 249 -6.67 0.34 1.79
C ALA A 249 -5.67 1.20 1.01
N ASP A 250 -6.14 2.19 0.25
CA ASP A 250 -5.28 3.11 -0.53
C ASP A 250 -4.30 3.87 0.38
N LYS A 251 -4.76 4.35 1.54
CA LYS A 251 -3.93 5.06 2.51
C LYS A 251 -2.86 4.17 3.15
N ILE A 252 -3.17 2.90 3.38
CA ILE A 252 -2.19 1.92 3.87
C ILE A 252 -1.07 1.75 2.85
N PHE A 253 -1.40 1.62 1.56
CA PHE A 253 -0.39 1.52 0.51
C PHE A 253 0.40 2.80 0.31
N ASP A 254 -0.25 3.97 0.32
CA ASP A 254 0.43 5.26 0.19
C ASP A 254 1.44 5.46 1.33
N TRP A 255 1.04 5.13 2.57
CA TRP A 255 1.93 5.14 3.72
C TRP A 255 3.07 4.14 3.56
N TYR A 256 2.78 2.88 3.23
CA TYR A 256 3.81 1.86 3.03
C TYR A 256 4.83 2.27 1.96
N LEU A 257 4.36 2.75 0.81
CA LEU A 257 5.20 3.21 -0.30
C LEU A 257 6.00 4.47 0.07
N SER A 258 5.55 5.28 1.02
CA SER A 258 6.32 6.44 1.49
C SER A 258 7.68 6.09 2.13
N ILE A 259 7.78 4.87 2.68
CA ILE A 259 8.94 4.39 3.44
C ILE A 259 10.01 3.82 2.49
N GLU A 260 11.29 4.07 2.76
CA GLU A 260 12.39 3.50 1.96
C GLU A 260 12.44 1.97 2.08
N PRO A 261 12.73 1.21 1.00
CA PRO A 261 12.73 -0.25 1.00
C PRO A 261 13.63 -0.91 2.05
N GLU A 262 14.80 -0.34 2.34
CA GLU A 262 15.72 -0.88 3.36
C GLU A 262 15.18 -0.83 4.79
N ASN A 263 14.16 0.02 5.03
CA ASN A 263 13.61 0.31 6.34
C ASN A 263 12.30 -0.41 6.62
N LYS A 264 11.79 -1.21 5.68
CA LYS A 264 10.48 -1.86 5.79
C LYS A 264 10.50 -3.28 5.23
N ASN A 265 9.58 -4.09 5.72
CA ASN A 265 9.16 -5.31 5.05
C ASN A 265 7.66 -5.53 5.27
N ILE A 266 7.02 -6.29 4.39
CA ILE A 266 5.59 -6.59 4.47
C ILE A 266 5.36 -8.09 4.35
N ILE A 267 4.49 -8.59 5.22
CA ILE A 267 4.00 -9.95 5.20
C ILE A 267 2.51 -9.87 4.89
N TYR A 268 2.11 -10.47 3.77
CA TYR A 268 0.73 -10.51 3.31
C TYR A 268 0.16 -11.91 3.54
N LYS A 269 -1.07 -11.97 4.06
CA LYS A 269 -1.84 -13.20 4.20
C LYS A 269 -3.30 -12.95 3.88
N SER A 270 -3.94 -13.93 3.24
CA SER A 270 -5.35 -13.93 2.91
C SER A 270 -6.00 -15.20 3.47
N PHE A 271 -7.26 -15.11 3.87
CA PHE A 271 -8.05 -16.20 4.44
C PHE A 271 -9.52 -15.99 4.11
N SER A 272 -10.29 -17.07 4.14
CA SER A 272 -11.74 -17.04 3.97
C SER A 272 -12.43 -16.79 5.30
N ILE A 273 -13.52 -16.03 5.27
CA ILE A 273 -14.44 -15.79 6.38
C ILE A 273 -15.79 -16.30 5.93
N ASN A 274 -16.35 -17.26 6.66
CA ASN A 274 -17.64 -17.85 6.36
C ASN A 274 -18.62 -17.56 7.50
N ARG A 275 -19.89 -17.39 7.17
CA ARG A 275 -20.93 -17.22 8.18
C ARG A 275 -21.10 -18.47 9.08
#